data_AF-A0A7C1GC02-F1
#
_entry.id   AF-A0A7C1GC02-F1
#
_cell.length_a   1.000
_cell.length_b   1.000
_cell.length_c   1.000
_cell.angle_alpha   90.00
_cell.angle_beta   90.00
_cell.angle_gamma   90.00
#
_symmetry.space_group_name_H-M   'P 1'
#
loop_
_entity.id
_entity.type
_entity.pdbx_description
1 polymer ?
#
loop_
_entity_poly.entity_id
_entity_poly.type
_entity_poly.pdbx_seq_one_letter_code
_entity_poly.pdbx_strand_id
1 'polypeptide(L)'
;MSSYDKIEGFRYWDPESWRSFIREQIVPLYLLSQKLLRLGYEVASRTGNRKLSEIDSDMLKFLLGGVTEEGDYEENSLALFVSNAFGVSIDAEHYVALAKEGVNPLEHIQVQVDSDTQFLSFLREISSLSGKIAGKAGVEVNENNSFGVEELIKDPDKILQVLRDFYEKILKVTANYNYYTFFALSTRNLPFFYLMEAYPRLKDSFDGMKSFLGLRPVFEPATEITEIRNKYTIWGHSVGGLLDLLFHLNWYIWESFKQSTSPGMRDSLSEIFRFLSPPLPDLKKEYLAKAEETLKLINWELHPYLQNILRFNYRLRFNLSGIIIIESWARSGSGGTWIDLEKYLRKSFERKSIADVLYVLAPALFLGVLVLKEIKPSYIEFEGIE
;
A
#
# COMPACT_ATOMS: atom_id res chain seq x y z
N MET A 1 -0.61 -1.63 28.31
CA MET A 1 -0.57 -2.25 26.96
C MET A 1 -0.10 -3.68 27.08
N SER A 2 -0.79 -4.65 26.46
CA SER A 2 -0.20 -5.97 26.27
C SER A 2 0.95 -5.83 25.28
N SER A 3 2.16 -6.24 25.67
CA SER A 3 3.32 -6.19 24.78
C SER A 3 3.10 -7.03 23.52
N TYR A 4 3.56 -6.51 22.37
CA TYR A 4 3.56 -7.20 21.07
C TYR A 4 4.42 -8.48 21.08
N ASP A 5 5.21 -8.72 22.13
CA ASP A 5 6.00 -9.93 22.36
C ASP A 5 5.16 -11.21 22.45
N LYS A 6 3.87 -11.08 22.77
CA LYS A 6 2.95 -12.20 22.98
C LYS A 6 2.26 -12.66 21.71
N ILE A 7 2.47 -11.96 20.60
CA ILE A 7 1.81 -12.27 19.34
C ILE A 7 2.53 -13.45 18.69
N GLU A 8 1.81 -14.55 18.56
CA GLU A 8 2.32 -15.76 17.94
C GLU A 8 2.74 -15.49 16.47
N GLY A 9 3.88 -16.02 16.06
CA GLY A 9 4.43 -15.83 14.71
C GLY A 9 5.08 -14.47 14.45
N PHE A 10 5.03 -13.52 15.40
CA PHE A 10 5.61 -12.18 15.25
C PHE A 10 6.84 -11.99 16.13
N ARG A 11 8.03 -12.20 15.56
CA ARG A 11 9.32 -12.01 16.24
C ARG A 11 10.09 -10.87 15.57
N TYR A 12 9.67 -9.63 15.84
CA TYR A 12 10.24 -8.43 15.23
C TYR A 12 11.74 -8.22 15.53
N TRP A 13 12.28 -8.88 16.56
CA TRP A 13 13.66 -8.81 17.00
C TRP A 13 14.58 -9.88 16.37
N ASP A 14 14.06 -10.71 15.44
CA ASP A 14 14.77 -11.84 14.85
C ASP A 14 14.82 -11.75 13.31
N PRO A 15 16.00 -11.58 12.68
CA PRO A 15 16.13 -11.51 11.23
C PRO A 15 15.59 -12.73 10.48
N GLU A 16 15.68 -13.94 11.05
CA GLU A 16 15.16 -15.15 10.37
C GLU A 16 13.64 -15.15 10.30
N SER A 17 12.97 -14.65 11.34
CA SER A 17 11.51 -14.50 11.32
C SER A 17 11.05 -13.52 10.25
N TRP A 18 11.78 -12.43 10.04
CA TRP A 18 11.57 -11.52 8.91
C TRP A 18 11.76 -12.23 7.56
N ARG A 19 12.84 -13.01 7.42
CA ARG A 19 13.07 -13.79 6.19
C ARG A 19 11.96 -14.82 5.94
N SER A 20 11.40 -15.43 6.99
CA SER A 20 10.26 -16.37 6.85
C SER A 20 9.01 -15.64 6.38
N PHE A 21 8.66 -14.51 7.01
CA PHE A 21 7.54 -13.66 6.56
C PHE A 21 7.68 -13.28 5.08
N ILE A 22 8.88 -12.85 4.67
CA ILE A 22 9.16 -12.47 3.29
C ILE A 22 9.03 -13.67 2.35
N ARG A 23 9.60 -14.82 2.69
CA ARG A 23 9.46 -16.07 1.92
C ARG A 23 8.01 -16.53 1.76
N GLU A 24 7.20 -16.39 2.81
CA GLU A 24 5.84 -16.95 2.85
C GLU A 24 4.76 -16.01 2.30
N GLN A 25 4.98 -14.69 2.37
CA GLN A 25 3.98 -13.69 1.99
C GLN A 25 4.43 -12.79 0.84
N ILE A 26 5.64 -12.22 0.93
CA ILE A 26 6.13 -11.25 -0.07
C ILE A 26 6.57 -11.93 -1.37
N VAL A 27 7.30 -13.05 -1.28
CA VAL A 27 7.75 -13.79 -2.48
C VAL A 27 6.57 -14.34 -3.28
N PRO A 28 5.53 -14.97 -2.68
CA PRO A 28 4.35 -15.39 -3.43
C PRO A 28 3.62 -14.23 -4.09
N LEU A 29 3.54 -13.06 -3.43
CA LEU A 29 2.94 -11.87 -4.02
C LEU A 29 3.73 -11.40 -5.27
N TYR A 30 5.07 -11.38 -5.17
CA TYR A 30 5.94 -11.13 -6.31
C TYR A 30 5.67 -12.12 -7.46
N LEU A 31 5.62 -13.42 -7.17
CA LEU A 31 5.46 -14.44 -8.20
C LEU A 31 4.10 -14.38 -8.89
N LEU A 32 3.03 -14.15 -8.13
CA LEU A 32 1.68 -14.00 -8.66
C LEU A 32 1.56 -12.74 -9.53
N SER A 33 2.15 -11.62 -9.10
CA SER A 33 2.17 -10.39 -9.91
C SER A 33 2.91 -10.58 -11.23
N GLN A 34 4.06 -11.27 -11.22
CA GLN A 34 4.81 -11.63 -12.42
C GLN A 34 4.03 -12.59 -13.34
N LYS A 35 3.33 -13.58 -12.77
CA LYS A 35 2.49 -14.50 -13.54
C LYS A 35 1.42 -13.76 -14.34
N LEU A 36 0.71 -12.84 -13.69
CA LEU A 36 -0.34 -12.03 -14.32
C LEU A 36 0.22 -11.05 -15.35
N LEU A 37 1.36 -10.40 -15.07
CA LEU A 37 2.06 -9.52 -16.03
C LEU A 37 2.46 -10.28 -17.29
N ARG A 38 3.03 -11.48 -17.13
CA ARG A 38 3.44 -12.31 -18.26
C ARG A 38 2.25 -12.82 -19.05
N LEU A 39 1.14 -13.16 -18.40
CA LEU A 39 -0.10 -13.47 -19.12
C LEU A 39 -0.55 -12.30 -20.00
N GLY A 40 -0.61 -11.08 -19.47
CA GLY A 40 -0.98 -9.90 -20.25
C GLY A 40 -0.03 -9.67 -21.44
N TYR A 41 1.28 -9.84 -21.23
CA TYR A 41 2.27 -9.75 -22.30
C TYR A 41 2.07 -10.83 -23.37
N GLU A 42 1.85 -12.09 -22.98
CA GLU A 42 1.66 -13.19 -23.93
C GLU A 42 0.38 -12.99 -24.77
N VAL A 43 -0.73 -12.62 -24.13
CA VAL A 43 -1.98 -12.30 -24.84
C VAL A 43 -1.74 -11.17 -25.84
N ALA A 44 -1.16 -10.05 -25.40
CA ALA A 44 -0.89 -8.90 -26.27
C ALA A 44 0.07 -9.25 -27.43
N SER A 45 1.14 -10.01 -27.16
CA SER A 45 2.16 -10.34 -28.17
C SER A 45 1.67 -11.35 -29.22
N ARG A 46 0.78 -12.28 -28.85
CA ARG A 46 0.25 -13.29 -29.77
C ARG A 46 -0.94 -12.81 -30.58
N THR A 47 -1.68 -11.81 -30.10
CA THR A 47 -2.92 -11.33 -30.72
C THR A 47 -2.81 -9.93 -31.32
N GLY A 48 -1.97 -9.06 -30.74
CA GLY A 48 -1.97 -7.63 -31.03
C GLY A 48 -1.68 -7.28 -32.48
N ASN A 49 -2.46 -6.34 -33.02
CA ASN A 49 -2.38 -5.88 -34.41
C ASN A 49 -2.60 -6.98 -35.47
N ARG A 50 -3.07 -8.16 -35.08
CA ARG A 50 -3.42 -9.25 -36.01
C ARG A 50 -4.91 -9.26 -36.28
N LYS A 51 -5.28 -9.83 -37.42
CA LYS A 51 -6.68 -10.17 -37.69
C LYS A 51 -7.08 -11.38 -36.87
N LEU A 52 -8.37 -11.50 -36.54
CA LEU A 52 -8.86 -12.67 -35.82
C LEU A 52 -8.63 -13.99 -36.60
N SER A 53 -8.61 -13.97 -37.93
CA SER A 53 -8.29 -15.14 -38.76
C SER A 53 -6.84 -15.64 -38.61
N GLU A 54 -5.94 -14.81 -38.08
CA GLU A 54 -4.51 -15.12 -37.89
C GLU A 54 -4.19 -15.61 -36.46
N ILE A 55 -5.20 -15.67 -35.59
CA ILE A 55 -5.07 -15.96 -34.17
C ILE A 55 -5.48 -17.41 -33.90
N ASP A 56 -4.71 -18.11 -33.08
CA ASP A 56 -5.02 -19.49 -32.70
C ASP A 56 -6.31 -19.58 -31.86
N SER A 57 -6.97 -20.74 -31.91
CA SER A 57 -8.27 -20.94 -31.28
C SER A 57 -8.25 -20.78 -29.76
N ASP A 58 -7.11 -21.01 -29.10
CA ASP A 58 -7.00 -20.83 -27.65
C ASP A 58 -6.96 -19.33 -27.30
N MET A 59 -6.22 -18.54 -28.08
CA MET A 59 -6.17 -17.08 -27.96
C MET A 59 -7.48 -16.39 -28.34
N LEU A 60 -8.25 -16.92 -29.30
CA LEU A 60 -9.56 -16.34 -29.65
C LEU A 60 -10.53 -16.28 -28.47
N LYS A 61 -10.44 -17.22 -27.51
CA LYS A 61 -11.27 -17.21 -26.30
C LYS A 61 -11.06 -15.95 -25.46
N PHE A 62 -9.84 -15.41 -25.44
CA PHE A 62 -9.50 -14.18 -24.71
C PHE A 62 -10.10 -12.92 -25.34
N LEU A 63 -10.54 -12.99 -26.59
CA LEU A 63 -11.05 -11.83 -27.35
C LEU A 63 -12.56 -11.89 -27.57
N LEU A 64 -13.11 -13.10 -27.67
CA LEU A 64 -14.51 -13.34 -28.02
C LEU A 64 -15.33 -13.97 -26.89
N GLY A 65 -14.67 -14.47 -25.84
CA GLY A 65 -15.34 -15.15 -24.73
C GLY A 65 -16.29 -14.20 -24.01
N GLY A 66 -17.60 -14.43 -24.18
CA GLY A 66 -18.69 -13.66 -23.60
C GLY A 66 -19.09 -12.40 -24.38
N VAL A 67 -18.82 -12.33 -25.69
CA VAL A 67 -19.43 -11.32 -26.58
C VAL A 67 -20.89 -11.71 -26.87
N THR A 68 -21.83 -10.79 -26.68
CA THR A 68 -23.28 -11.02 -26.89
C THR A 68 -23.71 -10.83 -28.34
N GLU A 69 -24.97 -11.16 -28.65
CA GLU A 69 -25.55 -10.95 -29.99
C GLU A 69 -25.76 -9.47 -30.33
N GLU A 70 -25.62 -8.57 -29.36
CA GLU A 70 -25.74 -7.12 -29.52
C GLU A 70 -24.38 -6.46 -29.77
N GLY A 71 -23.27 -7.17 -29.56
CA GLY A 71 -21.92 -6.61 -29.63
C GLY A 71 -21.40 -6.05 -28.31
N ASP A 72 -22.10 -6.36 -27.20
CA ASP A 72 -21.65 -6.04 -25.85
C ASP A 72 -20.82 -7.20 -25.26
N TYR A 73 -20.14 -6.94 -24.15
CA TYR A 73 -19.52 -7.99 -23.34
C TYR A 73 -20.41 -8.37 -22.16
N GLU A 74 -20.66 -9.66 -21.95
CA GLU A 74 -21.32 -10.17 -20.75
C GLU A 74 -20.58 -9.74 -19.48
N GLU A 75 -21.34 -9.50 -18.41
CA GLU A 75 -20.77 -9.27 -17.09
C GLU A 75 -19.93 -10.48 -16.66
N ASN A 76 -18.70 -10.22 -16.21
CA ASN A 76 -17.72 -11.24 -15.82
C ASN A 76 -17.18 -12.12 -16.96
N SER A 77 -17.32 -11.70 -18.21
CA SER A 77 -16.73 -12.40 -19.36
C SER A 77 -15.20 -12.30 -19.40
N LEU A 78 -14.57 -13.32 -20.01
CA LEU A 78 -13.11 -13.36 -20.19
C LEU A 78 -12.62 -12.20 -21.06
N ALA A 79 -13.33 -11.90 -22.16
CA ALA A 79 -12.93 -10.80 -23.05
C ALA A 79 -13.01 -9.44 -22.36
N LEU A 80 -14.02 -9.21 -21.52
CA LEU A 80 -14.10 -7.99 -20.71
C LEU A 80 -12.98 -7.89 -19.69
N PHE A 81 -12.64 -9.00 -19.01
CA PHE A 81 -11.48 -9.04 -18.11
C PHE A 81 -10.20 -8.67 -18.87
N VAL A 82 -9.93 -9.30 -20.01
CA VAL A 82 -8.71 -9.08 -20.81
C VAL A 82 -8.62 -7.64 -21.30
N SER A 83 -9.73 -7.08 -21.78
CA SER A 83 -9.83 -5.68 -22.19
C SER A 83 -9.51 -4.73 -21.04
N ASN A 84 -10.13 -4.91 -19.87
CA ASN A 84 -9.91 -4.01 -18.73
C ASN A 84 -8.54 -4.22 -18.07
N ALA A 85 -8.06 -5.46 -17.98
CA ALA A 85 -6.86 -5.84 -17.24
C ALA A 85 -5.61 -5.62 -18.06
N PHE A 86 -5.63 -6.04 -19.32
CA PHE A 86 -4.47 -6.10 -20.21
C PHE A 86 -4.57 -5.16 -21.41
N GLY A 87 -5.73 -4.51 -21.61
CA GLY A 87 -5.93 -3.55 -22.69
C GLY A 87 -5.96 -4.21 -24.06
N VAL A 88 -6.25 -5.50 -24.13
CA VAL A 88 -6.35 -6.24 -25.38
C VAL A 88 -7.82 -6.47 -25.69
N SER A 89 -8.29 -5.97 -26.82
CA SER A 89 -9.72 -5.99 -27.15
C SER A 89 -9.98 -5.99 -28.64
N ILE A 90 -11.25 -6.18 -28.99
CA ILE A 90 -11.77 -5.99 -30.35
C ILE A 90 -12.94 -5.02 -30.34
N ASP A 91 -13.28 -4.54 -31.53
CA ASP A 91 -14.57 -3.89 -31.78
C ASP A 91 -15.68 -4.96 -31.88
N ALA A 92 -16.29 -5.28 -30.73
CA ALA A 92 -17.29 -6.32 -30.60
C ALA A 92 -18.61 -5.97 -31.35
N GLU A 93 -19.00 -4.69 -31.35
CA GLU A 93 -20.14 -4.20 -32.13
C GLU A 93 -19.94 -4.44 -33.62
N HIS A 94 -18.76 -4.07 -34.16
CA HIS A 94 -18.43 -4.31 -35.55
C HIS A 94 -18.32 -5.81 -35.88
N TYR A 95 -17.74 -6.61 -34.97
CA TYR A 95 -17.69 -8.07 -35.11
C TYR A 95 -19.08 -8.66 -35.31
N VAL A 96 -20.04 -8.29 -34.46
CA VAL A 96 -21.42 -8.77 -34.51
C VAL A 96 -22.17 -8.24 -35.74
N ALA A 97 -21.96 -6.98 -36.12
CA ALA A 97 -22.59 -6.39 -37.30
C ALA A 97 -22.18 -7.14 -38.58
N LEU A 98 -20.89 -7.47 -38.74
CA LEU A 98 -20.42 -8.27 -39.88
C LEU A 98 -21.03 -9.66 -39.90
N ALA A 99 -21.11 -10.31 -38.74
CA ALA A 99 -21.69 -11.66 -38.62
C ALA A 99 -23.17 -11.67 -39.05
N LYS A 100 -23.95 -10.64 -38.66
CA LYS A 100 -25.37 -10.49 -39.03
C LYS A 100 -25.58 -10.30 -40.52
N GLU A 101 -24.64 -9.64 -41.21
CA GLU A 101 -24.65 -9.43 -42.67
C GLU A 101 -24.10 -10.65 -43.45
N GLY A 102 -23.76 -11.75 -42.77
CA GLY A 102 -23.20 -12.95 -43.40
C GLY A 102 -21.76 -12.78 -43.89
N VAL A 103 -21.06 -11.72 -43.45
CA VAL A 103 -19.65 -11.49 -43.71
C VAL A 103 -18.83 -12.16 -42.62
N ASN A 104 -17.77 -12.89 -42.99
CA ASN A 104 -16.90 -13.54 -42.01
C ASN A 104 -16.12 -12.48 -41.19
N PRO A 105 -16.45 -12.24 -39.91
CA PRO A 105 -15.82 -11.16 -39.14
C PRO A 105 -14.33 -11.40 -38.91
N LEU A 106 -13.88 -12.66 -38.97
CA LEU A 106 -12.51 -13.04 -38.65
C LEU A 106 -11.48 -12.36 -39.59
N GLU A 107 -11.90 -12.07 -40.83
CA GLU A 107 -11.03 -11.45 -41.85
C GLU A 107 -10.95 -9.92 -41.78
N HIS A 108 -11.81 -9.30 -40.96
CA HIS A 108 -12.02 -7.85 -40.95
C HIS A 108 -11.73 -7.20 -39.60
N ILE A 109 -11.89 -7.94 -38.50
CA ILE A 109 -11.65 -7.42 -37.16
C ILE A 109 -10.17 -7.60 -36.80
N GLN A 110 -9.55 -6.50 -36.38
CA GLN A 110 -8.18 -6.44 -35.90
C GLN A 110 -8.17 -6.22 -34.38
N VAL A 111 -7.25 -6.89 -33.71
CA VAL A 111 -7.07 -6.75 -32.25
C VAL A 111 -6.36 -5.44 -31.93
N GLN A 112 -6.94 -4.70 -31.00
CA GLN A 112 -6.40 -3.46 -30.44
C GLN A 112 -5.65 -3.76 -29.14
N VAL A 113 -4.55 -3.04 -28.92
CA VAL A 113 -3.72 -3.17 -27.71
C VAL A 113 -3.44 -1.81 -27.12
N ASP A 114 -3.85 -1.61 -25.87
CA ASP A 114 -3.50 -0.50 -24.99
C ASP A 114 -2.70 -1.05 -23.79
N SER A 115 -1.38 -0.89 -23.81
CA SER A 115 -0.49 -1.46 -22.79
C SER A 115 -0.48 -0.71 -21.45
N ASP A 116 -1.26 0.38 -21.33
CA ASP A 116 -1.22 1.32 -20.21
C ASP A 116 -2.45 1.22 -19.30
N THR A 117 -2.86 -0.01 -18.99
CA THR A 117 -3.94 -0.25 -18.03
C THR A 117 -3.49 0.00 -16.59
N GLN A 118 -4.42 0.44 -15.75
CA GLN A 118 -4.16 0.62 -14.31
C GLN A 118 -3.77 -0.71 -13.64
N PHE A 119 -4.35 -1.83 -14.09
CA PHE A 119 -4.01 -3.15 -13.55
C PHE A 119 -2.57 -3.58 -13.88
N LEU A 120 -2.11 -3.38 -15.11
CA LEU A 120 -0.70 -3.65 -15.45
C LEU A 120 0.25 -2.75 -14.66
N SER A 121 -0.08 -1.47 -14.50
CA SER A 121 0.68 -0.55 -13.64
C SER A 121 0.75 -1.03 -12.19
N PHE A 122 -0.39 -1.44 -11.64
CA PHE A 122 -0.51 -2.01 -10.30
C PHE A 122 0.36 -3.25 -10.11
N LEU A 123 0.27 -4.21 -11.03
CA LEU A 123 1.09 -5.42 -10.97
C LEU A 123 2.60 -5.12 -11.05
N ARG A 124 3.02 -4.18 -11.92
CA ARG A 124 4.43 -3.78 -12.06
C ARG A 124 4.97 -3.21 -10.75
N GLU A 125 4.22 -2.34 -10.09
CA GLU A 125 4.67 -1.72 -8.85
C GLU A 125 4.67 -2.71 -7.68
N ILE A 126 3.63 -3.54 -7.55
CA ILE A 126 3.61 -4.64 -6.56
C ILE A 126 4.81 -5.56 -6.75
N SER A 127 5.10 -5.96 -7.98
CA SER A 127 6.25 -6.81 -8.29
C SER A 127 7.57 -6.12 -7.96
N SER A 128 7.75 -4.86 -8.39
CA SER A 128 8.94 -4.05 -8.12
C SER A 128 9.23 -3.94 -6.62
N LEU A 129 8.22 -3.55 -5.82
CA LEU A 129 8.37 -3.41 -4.37
C LEU A 129 8.63 -4.75 -3.68
N SER A 130 7.87 -5.79 -4.04
CA SER A 130 8.03 -7.13 -3.44
C SER A 130 9.41 -7.73 -3.73
N GLY A 131 9.91 -7.57 -4.96
CA GLY A 131 11.25 -8.01 -5.34
C GLY A 131 12.35 -7.25 -4.59
N LYS A 132 12.21 -5.92 -4.44
CA LYS A 132 13.15 -5.10 -3.65
C LYS A 132 13.16 -5.52 -2.17
N ILE A 133 12.00 -5.80 -1.58
CA ILE A 133 11.88 -6.30 -0.20
C ILE A 133 12.63 -7.63 -0.03
N ALA A 134 12.38 -8.59 -0.93
CA ALA A 134 13.05 -9.89 -0.91
C ALA A 134 14.57 -9.75 -1.02
N GLY A 135 15.04 -8.97 -2.00
CA GLY A 135 16.47 -8.68 -2.19
C GLY A 135 17.09 -8.00 -0.98
N LYS A 136 16.37 -7.09 -0.31
CA LYS A 136 16.91 -6.37 0.85
C LYS A 136 17.05 -7.25 2.10
N ALA A 137 16.23 -8.29 2.21
CA ALA A 137 16.36 -9.30 3.27
C ALA A 137 17.32 -10.44 2.94
N GLY A 138 17.88 -10.47 1.72
CA GLY A 138 18.72 -11.57 1.23
C GLY A 138 17.93 -12.86 1.00
N VAL A 139 16.64 -12.75 0.64
CA VAL A 139 15.80 -13.90 0.30
C VAL A 139 15.85 -14.11 -1.21
N GLU A 140 16.30 -15.30 -1.62
CA GLU A 140 16.30 -15.68 -3.02
C GLU A 140 14.88 -15.88 -3.56
N VAL A 141 14.64 -15.36 -4.75
CA VAL A 141 13.41 -15.57 -5.51
C VAL A 141 13.74 -16.52 -6.65
N ASN A 142 13.18 -17.73 -6.58
CA ASN A 142 13.38 -18.70 -7.64
C ASN A 142 12.34 -18.47 -8.75
N GLU A 143 12.79 -17.88 -9.86
CA GLU A 143 11.98 -17.68 -11.07
C GLU A 143 12.00 -18.88 -12.03
N ASN A 144 12.62 -20.01 -11.65
CA ASN A 144 12.82 -21.12 -12.57
C ASN A 144 11.50 -21.80 -12.94
N ASN A 145 11.35 -21.96 -14.26
CA ASN A 145 10.20 -22.42 -15.04
C ASN A 145 9.08 -21.40 -15.18
N SER A 146 8.66 -21.22 -16.45
CA SER A 146 7.53 -20.41 -16.90
C SER A 146 6.47 -20.33 -15.80
N PHE A 147 5.97 -19.13 -15.48
CA PHE A 147 4.98 -18.90 -14.43
C PHE A 147 3.65 -19.69 -14.58
N GLY A 148 3.59 -20.72 -15.44
CA GLY A 148 2.40 -21.48 -15.79
C GLY A 148 1.52 -20.69 -16.73
N VAL A 149 2.10 -19.76 -17.52
CA VAL A 149 1.30 -18.90 -18.41
C VAL A 149 0.65 -19.74 -19.51
N GLU A 150 1.36 -20.70 -20.09
CA GLU A 150 0.76 -21.64 -21.07
C GLU A 150 -0.41 -22.44 -20.49
N GLU A 151 -0.37 -22.75 -19.20
CA GLU A 151 -1.49 -23.42 -18.53
C GLU A 151 -2.72 -22.50 -18.46
N LEU A 152 -2.52 -21.21 -18.14
CA LEU A 152 -3.59 -20.22 -18.11
C LEU A 152 -4.17 -19.93 -19.51
N ILE A 153 -3.33 -20.00 -20.56
CA ILE A 153 -3.79 -19.83 -21.93
C ILE A 153 -4.69 -21.01 -22.36
N LYS A 154 -4.28 -22.24 -22.03
CA LYS A 154 -5.04 -23.45 -22.36
C LYS A 154 -6.31 -23.60 -21.53
N ASP A 155 -6.29 -23.12 -20.29
CA ASP A 155 -7.38 -23.23 -19.32
C ASP A 155 -7.62 -21.87 -18.63
N PRO A 156 -8.31 -20.93 -19.30
CA PRO A 156 -8.51 -19.56 -18.80
C PRO A 156 -9.29 -19.46 -17.48
N ASP A 157 -10.08 -20.48 -17.11
CA ASP A 157 -10.82 -20.50 -15.85
C ASP A 157 -9.87 -20.44 -14.63
N LYS A 158 -8.63 -20.92 -14.79
CA LYS A 158 -7.59 -20.83 -13.75
C LYS A 158 -7.12 -19.40 -13.48
N ILE A 159 -7.37 -18.45 -14.38
CA ILE A 159 -7.04 -17.03 -14.15
C ILE A 159 -7.77 -16.52 -12.91
N LEU A 160 -9.02 -16.94 -12.70
CA LEU A 160 -9.81 -16.55 -11.54
C LEU A 160 -9.16 -17.01 -10.23
N GLN A 161 -8.62 -18.25 -10.21
CA GLN A 161 -7.90 -18.75 -9.04
C GLN A 161 -6.61 -17.96 -8.78
N VAL A 162 -5.85 -17.65 -9.82
CA VAL A 162 -4.61 -16.85 -9.68
C VAL A 162 -4.93 -15.44 -9.16
N LEU A 163 -6.00 -14.81 -9.66
CA LEU A 163 -6.47 -13.51 -9.17
C LEU A 163 -6.92 -13.59 -7.71
N ARG A 164 -7.62 -14.65 -7.32
CA ARG A 164 -8.03 -14.89 -5.92
C ARG A 164 -6.82 -15.02 -5.02
N ASP A 165 -5.85 -15.85 -5.38
CA ASP A 165 -4.62 -16.05 -4.62
C ASP A 165 -3.82 -14.74 -4.51
N PHE A 166 -3.75 -13.98 -5.60
CA PHE A 166 -3.10 -12.68 -5.63
C PHE A 166 -3.77 -11.69 -4.68
N TYR A 167 -5.10 -11.58 -4.73
CA TYR A 167 -5.86 -10.71 -3.83
C TYR A 167 -5.69 -11.13 -2.35
N GLU A 168 -5.78 -12.42 -2.05
CA GLU A 168 -5.53 -12.90 -0.68
C GLU A 168 -4.12 -12.54 -0.18
N LYS A 169 -3.12 -12.62 -1.06
CA LYS A 169 -1.74 -12.25 -0.72
C LYS A 169 -1.59 -10.75 -0.51
N ILE A 170 -2.27 -9.92 -1.29
CA ILE A 170 -2.36 -8.47 -1.05
C ILE A 170 -2.86 -8.20 0.37
N LEU A 171 -4.00 -8.80 0.76
CA LEU A 171 -4.54 -8.61 2.11
C LEU A 171 -3.53 -9.02 3.19
N LYS A 172 -2.92 -10.21 3.06
CA LYS A 172 -1.98 -10.79 4.03
C LYS A 172 -0.67 -10.01 4.20
N VAL A 173 -0.37 -9.04 3.34
CA VAL A 173 0.80 -8.17 3.46
C VAL A 173 0.47 -6.75 3.92
N THR A 174 -0.80 -6.40 4.13
CA THR A 174 -1.19 -5.06 4.64
C THR A 174 -1.14 -4.99 6.16
N ALA A 175 -0.98 -3.78 6.71
CA ALA A 175 -0.98 -3.53 8.15
C ALA A 175 -2.30 -3.93 8.84
N ASN A 176 -3.40 -4.01 8.07
CA ASN A 176 -4.70 -4.49 8.52
C ASN A 176 -4.66 -5.93 9.05
N TYR A 177 -3.82 -6.78 8.44
CA TYR A 177 -3.80 -8.22 8.69
C TYR A 177 -2.41 -8.77 9.05
N ASN A 178 -1.37 -7.93 9.00
CA ASN A 178 0.02 -8.36 9.19
C ASN A 178 0.81 -7.50 10.18
N TYR A 179 1.33 -8.13 11.23
CA TYR A 179 2.09 -7.44 12.26
C TYR A 179 3.49 -6.97 11.82
N TYR A 180 4.14 -7.61 10.84
CA TYR A 180 5.41 -7.11 10.29
C TYR A 180 5.18 -5.82 9.48
N THR A 181 4.09 -5.75 8.73
CA THR A 181 3.70 -4.54 8.01
C THR A 181 3.24 -3.44 8.96
N PHE A 182 2.44 -3.79 9.98
CA PHE A 182 2.09 -2.85 11.05
C PHE A 182 3.34 -2.36 11.79
N PHE A 183 4.34 -3.21 12.01
CA PHE A 183 5.63 -2.81 12.58
C PHE A 183 6.32 -1.78 11.70
N ALA A 184 6.37 -1.98 10.38
CA ALA A 184 6.92 -0.98 9.47
C ALA A 184 6.17 0.35 9.61
N LEU A 185 4.84 0.33 9.57
CA LEU A 185 4.01 1.52 9.72
C LEU A 185 4.23 2.25 11.06
N SER A 186 4.19 1.51 12.18
CA SER A 186 4.28 2.06 13.53
C SER A 186 5.65 2.61 13.91
N THR A 187 6.70 2.16 13.22
CA THR A 187 8.09 2.58 13.46
C THR A 187 8.58 3.66 12.49
N ARG A 188 7.69 4.17 11.63
CA ARG A 188 8.06 5.15 10.59
C ARG A 188 8.71 6.41 11.16
N ASN A 189 8.18 6.92 12.28
CA ASN A 189 8.60 8.18 12.91
C ASN A 189 8.44 8.12 14.44
N LEU A 190 8.98 7.09 15.09
CA LEU A 190 8.69 6.83 16.50
C LEU A 190 9.83 7.30 17.42
N PRO A 191 9.54 8.05 18.50
CA PRO A 191 10.53 8.35 19.53
C PRO A 191 11.09 7.07 20.15
N PHE A 192 12.39 7.05 20.44
CA PHE A 192 13.08 5.85 20.92
C PHE A 192 12.46 5.27 22.19
N PHE A 193 12.05 6.12 23.14
CA PHE A 193 11.41 5.66 24.38
C PHE A 193 10.15 4.82 24.10
N TYR A 194 9.31 5.26 23.15
CA TYR A 194 8.05 4.59 22.84
C TYR A 194 8.29 3.35 21.99
N LEU A 195 9.28 3.38 21.10
CA LEU A 195 9.74 2.20 20.37
C LEU A 195 10.13 1.08 21.35
N MET A 196 10.91 1.40 22.39
CA MET A 196 11.35 0.45 23.41
C MET A 196 10.24 0.02 24.38
N GLU A 197 9.18 0.81 24.53
CA GLU A 197 8.02 0.45 25.34
C GLU A 197 7.08 -0.50 24.59
N ALA A 198 6.79 -0.19 23.31
CA ALA A 198 5.95 -1.01 22.46
C ALA A 198 6.62 -2.34 22.06
N TYR A 199 7.94 -2.30 21.84
CA TYR A 199 8.75 -3.42 21.35
C TYR A 199 9.95 -3.72 22.27
N PRO A 200 9.71 -4.18 23.50
CA PRO A 200 10.75 -4.29 24.52
C PRO A 200 11.90 -5.24 24.18
N ARG A 201 11.69 -6.29 23.37
CA ARG A 201 12.76 -7.19 22.92
C ARG A 201 13.72 -6.56 21.91
N LEU A 202 13.40 -5.38 21.37
CA LEU A 202 14.37 -4.60 20.62
C LEU A 202 15.48 -4.07 21.50
N LYS A 203 15.27 -3.83 22.80
CA LYS A 203 16.29 -3.23 23.68
C LYS A 203 17.64 -3.93 23.59
N ASP A 204 17.62 -5.27 23.61
CA ASP A 204 18.84 -6.09 23.59
C ASP A 204 19.34 -6.39 22.17
N SER A 205 18.49 -6.21 21.16
CA SER A 205 18.77 -6.56 19.76
C SER A 205 18.89 -5.36 18.82
N PHE A 206 18.70 -4.13 19.34
CA PHE A 206 18.52 -2.93 18.54
C PHE A 206 19.71 -2.67 17.61
N ASP A 207 20.94 -2.84 18.11
CA ASP A 207 22.14 -2.61 17.30
C ASP A 207 22.29 -3.59 16.14
N GLY A 208 21.85 -4.85 16.30
CA GLY A 208 21.82 -5.83 15.22
C GLY A 208 20.64 -5.59 14.26
N MET A 209 19.49 -5.20 14.81
CA MET A 209 18.27 -5.02 14.03
C MET A 209 18.23 -3.70 13.27
N LYS A 210 18.83 -2.62 13.77
CA LYS A 210 18.75 -1.29 13.14
C LYS A 210 19.24 -1.32 11.69
N SER A 211 20.36 -1.99 11.42
CA SER A 211 20.92 -2.07 10.07
C SER A 211 20.08 -2.98 9.16
N PHE A 212 19.59 -4.11 9.69
CA PHE A 212 18.77 -5.06 8.92
C PHE A 212 17.41 -4.45 8.54
N LEU A 213 16.75 -3.80 9.49
CA LEU A 213 15.46 -3.13 9.31
C LEU A 213 15.59 -1.81 8.52
N GLY A 214 16.77 -1.21 8.50
CA GLY A 214 17.02 0.10 7.90
C GLY A 214 16.54 1.25 8.77
N LEU A 215 16.67 1.16 10.09
CA LEU A 215 16.34 2.24 11.03
C LEU A 215 17.48 3.26 11.13
N ARG A 216 17.12 4.55 11.17
CA ARG A 216 18.04 5.68 11.35
C ARG A 216 17.44 6.76 12.25
N PRO A 217 18.24 7.57 12.94
CA PRO A 217 17.75 8.80 13.55
C PRO A 217 17.27 9.76 12.45
N VAL A 218 16.08 10.32 12.64
CA VAL A 218 15.49 11.33 11.75
C VAL A 218 15.48 12.70 12.43
N PHE A 219 15.29 12.73 13.76
CA PHE A 219 15.42 13.92 14.59
C PHE A 219 16.14 13.60 15.89
N GLU A 220 17.09 14.43 16.27
CA GLU A 220 17.79 14.37 17.55
C GLU A 220 17.57 15.70 18.30
N PRO A 221 17.08 15.67 19.56
CA PRO A 221 16.92 16.88 20.35
C PRO A 221 18.25 17.62 20.57
N ALA A 222 18.26 18.93 20.34
CA ALA A 222 19.43 19.78 20.57
C ALA A 222 19.64 20.05 22.08
N THR A 223 20.28 19.09 22.76
CA THR A 223 20.61 19.15 24.19
C THR A 223 21.93 18.43 24.47
N GLU A 224 22.74 18.94 25.40
CA GLU A 224 23.96 18.28 25.89
C GLU A 224 23.67 17.07 26.79
N ILE A 225 22.43 16.91 27.27
CA ILE A 225 22.04 15.80 28.13
C ILE A 225 21.82 14.55 27.28
N THR A 226 22.81 13.66 27.25
CA THR A 226 22.82 12.44 26.42
C THR A 226 21.60 11.55 26.65
N GLU A 227 21.14 11.41 27.90
CA GLU A 227 19.95 10.61 28.23
C GLU A 227 18.68 11.14 27.53
N ILE A 228 18.46 12.46 27.62
CA ILE A 228 17.30 13.12 26.97
C ILE A 228 17.45 13.01 25.45
N ARG A 229 18.64 13.29 24.92
CA ARG A 229 18.92 13.19 23.48
C ARG A 229 18.52 11.79 22.97
N ASN A 230 19.08 10.73 23.56
CA ASN A 230 18.85 9.36 23.13
C ASN A 230 17.38 8.93 23.30
N LYS A 231 16.75 9.27 24.43
CA LYS A 231 15.38 8.87 24.75
C LYS A 231 14.36 9.48 23.78
N TYR A 232 14.57 10.73 23.37
CA TYR A 232 13.64 11.50 22.54
C TYR A 232 14.08 11.65 21.08
N THR A 233 15.19 11.03 20.67
CA THR A 233 15.51 10.84 19.26
C THR A 233 14.35 10.13 18.57
N ILE A 234 13.85 10.72 17.48
CA ILE A 234 12.87 10.07 16.61
C ILE A 234 13.64 9.19 15.64
N TRP A 235 13.32 7.91 15.67
CA TRP A 235 13.80 6.94 14.70
C TRP A 235 12.79 6.79 13.57
N GLY A 236 13.31 6.54 12.38
CA GLY A 236 12.52 6.27 11.21
C GLY A 236 13.30 5.46 10.21
N HIS A 237 12.78 5.33 9.00
CA HIS A 237 13.37 4.44 8.02
C HIS A 237 14.39 5.15 7.11
N SER A 238 15.39 4.39 6.71
CA SER A 238 16.32 4.74 5.65
C SER A 238 15.62 4.52 4.31
N VAL A 239 15.78 5.46 3.38
CA VAL A 239 15.21 5.35 2.03
C VAL A 239 15.72 4.07 1.36
N GLY A 240 14.80 3.23 0.87
CA GLY A 240 15.12 1.92 0.29
C GLY A 240 15.56 0.86 1.31
N GLY A 241 15.43 1.13 2.61
CA GLY A 241 15.56 0.13 3.68
C GLY A 241 14.38 -0.83 3.71
N LEU A 242 14.52 -1.94 4.44
CA LEU A 242 13.49 -2.99 4.49
C LEU A 242 12.13 -2.46 4.94
N LEU A 243 12.09 -1.70 6.04
CA LEU A 243 10.84 -1.13 6.55
C LEU A 243 10.27 -0.02 5.66
N ASP A 244 11.13 0.76 4.99
CA ASP A 244 10.70 1.81 4.05
C ASP A 244 9.99 1.19 2.85
N LEU A 245 10.55 0.11 2.29
CA LEU A 245 9.94 -0.63 1.18
C LEU A 245 8.62 -1.30 1.58
N LEU A 246 8.56 -1.89 2.78
CA LEU A 246 7.33 -2.52 3.27
C LEU A 246 6.22 -1.49 3.57
N PHE A 247 6.61 -0.32 4.10
CA PHE A 247 5.71 0.81 4.26
C PHE A 247 5.16 1.28 2.90
N HIS A 248 6.01 1.44 1.89
CA HIS A 248 5.57 1.83 0.54
C HIS A 248 4.68 0.77 -0.13
N LEU A 249 4.96 -0.52 0.06
CA LEU A 249 4.08 -1.59 -0.42
C LEU A 249 2.68 -1.47 0.18
N ASN A 250 2.59 -1.31 1.51
CA ASN A 250 1.31 -1.12 2.18
C ASN A 250 0.59 0.15 1.70
N TRP A 251 1.31 1.26 1.61
CA TRP A 251 0.77 2.54 1.12
C TRP A 251 0.22 2.41 -0.29
N TYR A 252 0.98 1.78 -1.19
CA TYR A 252 0.59 1.60 -2.58
C TYR A 252 -0.67 0.74 -2.70
N ILE A 253 -0.77 -0.34 -1.93
CA ILE A 253 -1.99 -1.15 -1.84
C ILE A 253 -3.15 -0.29 -1.34
N TRP A 254 -2.99 0.44 -0.24
CA TRP A 254 -4.06 1.29 0.29
C TRP A 254 -4.58 2.33 -0.72
N GLU A 255 -3.68 3.02 -1.43
CA GLU A 255 -4.09 4.02 -2.43
C GLU A 255 -4.72 3.38 -3.67
N SER A 256 -4.28 2.17 -4.05
CA SER A 256 -4.82 1.46 -5.22
C SER A 256 -6.23 0.92 -4.99
N PHE A 257 -6.65 0.77 -3.73
CA PHE A 257 -7.99 0.29 -3.34
C PHE A 257 -8.88 1.42 -2.79
N LYS A 258 -8.42 2.67 -2.87
CA LYS A 258 -9.18 3.84 -2.45
C LYS A 258 -10.34 4.05 -3.42
N GLN A 259 -11.57 3.85 -2.96
CA GLN A 259 -12.75 4.05 -3.80
C GLN A 259 -12.83 5.51 -4.27
N SER A 260 -12.88 5.72 -5.58
CA SER A 260 -13.07 7.06 -6.15
C SER A 260 -14.37 7.67 -5.64
N THR A 261 -14.28 8.84 -5.02
CA THR A 261 -15.45 9.61 -4.56
C THR A 261 -16.14 10.39 -5.69
N SER A 262 -15.58 10.38 -6.90
CA SER A 262 -16.11 11.10 -8.05
C SER A 262 -17.11 10.25 -8.83
N PRO A 263 -18.41 10.63 -8.88
CA PRO A 263 -19.42 9.93 -9.66
C PRO A 263 -19.02 9.89 -11.15
N GLY A 264 -18.92 8.70 -11.74
CA GLY A 264 -18.69 8.50 -13.17
C GLY A 264 -17.26 8.14 -13.58
N MET A 265 -16.27 8.19 -12.68
CA MET A 265 -14.93 7.69 -12.94
C MET A 265 -14.85 6.22 -12.50
N ARG A 266 -14.98 5.27 -13.45
CA ARG A 266 -14.81 3.84 -13.17
C ARG A 266 -13.37 3.59 -12.74
N ASP A 267 -13.19 3.19 -11.50
CA ASP A 267 -11.91 2.67 -11.00
C ASP A 267 -11.68 1.30 -11.64
N SER A 268 -10.78 1.23 -12.62
CA SER A 268 -10.60 0.01 -13.40
C SER A 268 -9.99 -1.13 -12.58
N LEU A 269 -9.30 -0.84 -11.45
CA LEU A 269 -8.85 -1.88 -10.52
C LEU A 269 -10.03 -2.52 -9.78
N SER A 270 -10.97 -1.70 -9.31
CA SER A 270 -12.20 -2.19 -8.66
C SER A 270 -13.01 -3.09 -9.60
N GLU A 271 -13.08 -2.77 -10.90
CA GLU A 271 -13.73 -3.62 -11.90
C GLU A 271 -13.04 -4.97 -12.08
N ILE A 272 -11.70 -5.03 -12.06
CA ILE A 272 -10.95 -6.30 -12.15
C ILE A 272 -11.19 -7.21 -10.95
N PHE A 273 -11.26 -6.64 -9.75
CA PHE A 273 -11.49 -7.45 -8.55
C PHE A 273 -12.96 -7.77 -8.29
N ARG A 274 -13.91 -7.09 -8.95
CA ARG A 274 -15.33 -7.44 -8.91
C ARG A 274 -15.60 -8.87 -9.40
N PHE A 275 -14.73 -9.40 -10.26
CA PHE A 275 -14.77 -10.80 -10.71
C PHE A 275 -14.59 -11.81 -9.55
N LEU A 276 -13.99 -11.39 -8.42
CA LEU A 276 -13.72 -12.26 -7.27
C LEU A 276 -14.81 -12.21 -6.19
N SER A 277 -15.38 -11.03 -5.91
CA SER A 277 -16.36 -10.82 -4.83
C SER A 277 -17.04 -9.43 -4.87
N PRO A 278 -18.09 -9.19 -4.04
CA PRO A 278 -18.72 -7.88 -3.82
C PRO A 278 -17.70 -6.79 -3.40
N PRO A 279 -18.10 -5.50 -3.33
CA PRO A 279 -17.17 -4.38 -3.38
C PRO A 279 -16.06 -4.49 -2.34
N LEU A 280 -14.83 -4.29 -2.83
CA LEU A 280 -13.62 -4.38 -2.04
C LEU A 280 -13.66 -3.38 -0.87
N PRO A 281 -13.30 -3.82 0.35
CA PRO A 281 -13.20 -2.91 1.48
C PRO A 281 -12.09 -1.90 1.22
N ASP A 282 -12.35 -0.63 1.55
CA ASP A 282 -11.31 0.37 1.66
C ASP A 282 -10.46 0.06 2.90
N LEU A 283 -9.35 -0.65 2.66
CA LEU A 283 -8.45 -1.12 3.72
C LEU A 283 -7.87 0.03 4.54
N LYS A 284 -7.59 1.16 3.90
CA LYS A 284 -7.06 2.34 4.59
C LYS A 284 -8.09 2.91 5.54
N LYS A 285 -9.32 3.10 5.06
CA LYS A 285 -10.44 3.59 5.88
C LYS A 285 -10.75 2.65 7.04
N GLU A 286 -10.76 1.34 6.82
CA GLU A 286 -10.96 0.35 7.88
C GLU A 286 -9.85 0.44 8.94
N TYR A 287 -8.59 0.57 8.51
CA TYR A 287 -7.46 0.72 9.41
C TYR A 287 -7.55 2.00 10.24
N LEU A 288 -7.82 3.14 9.60
CA LEU A 288 -7.93 4.44 10.27
C LEU A 288 -9.08 4.45 11.29
N ALA A 289 -10.21 3.81 10.98
CA ALA A 289 -11.33 3.68 11.93
C ALA A 289 -10.92 2.89 13.19
N LYS A 290 -10.19 1.77 13.03
CA LYS A 290 -9.66 0.99 14.18
C LYS A 290 -8.62 1.78 14.98
N ALA A 291 -7.77 2.54 14.30
CA ALA A 291 -6.77 3.38 14.96
C ALA A 291 -7.43 4.50 15.78
N GLU A 292 -8.47 5.16 15.23
CA GLU A 292 -9.26 6.15 15.95
C GLU A 292 -9.94 5.55 17.20
N GLU A 293 -10.59 4.39 17.06
CA GLU A 293 -11.21 3.70 18.19
C GLU A 293 -10.16 3.38 19.27
N THR A 294 -8.98 2.92 18.87
CA THR A 294 -7.87 2.64 19.79
C THR A 294 -7.42 3.89 20.54
N LEU A 295 -7.26 5.02 19.84
CA LEU A 295 -6.90 6.31 20.45
C LEU A 295 -7.98 6.81 21.41
N LYS A 296 -9.25 6.58 21.08
CA LYS A 296 -10.38 6.89 21.96
C LYS A 296 -10.35 6.06 23.24
N LEU A 297 -10.10 4.75 23.15
CA LEU A 297 -10.06 3.84 24.29
C LEU A 297 -8.96 4.19 25.30
N ILE A 298 -7.83 4.71 24.84
CA ILE A 298 -6.74 5.18 25.72
C ILE A 298 -6.92 6.62 26.20
N ASN A 299 -8.07 7.25 25.93
CA ASN A 299 -8.33 8.67 26.20
C ASN A 299 -7.22 9.59 25.67
N TRP A 300 -6.80 9.35 24.43
CA TRP A 300 -5.74 10.16 23.82
C TRP A 300 -6.13 11.64 23.79
N GLU A 301 -5.25 12.50 24.29
CA GLU A 301 -5.54 13.92 24.60
C GLU A 301 -6.04 14.70 23.37
N LEU A 302 -5.51 14.36 22.18
CA LEU A 302 -5.85 15.02 20.92
C LEU A 302 -6.97 14.32 20.14
N HIS A 303 -7.57 13.25 20.67
CA HIS A 303 -8.68 12.55 20.02
C HIS A 303 -9.83 13.47 19.57
N PRO A 304 -10.28 14.50 20.36
CA PRO A 304 -11.32 15.42 19.92
C PRO A 304 -11.00 16.19 18.62
N TYR A 305 -9.72 16.29 18.27
CA TYR A 305 -9.23 16.99 17.09
C TYR A 305 -8.80 16.06 15.96
N LEU A 306 -8.73 14.74 16.20
CA LEU A 306 -8.17 13.75 15.27
C LEU A 306 -8.85 13.79 13.90
N GLN A 307 -10.18 13.76 13.88
CA GLN A 307 -10.95 13.85 12.64
C GLN A 307 -10.61 15.09 11.83
N ASN A 308 -10.40 16.23 12.50
CA ASN A 308 -10.00 17.44 11.80
C ASN A 308 -8.58 17.30 11.25
N ILE A 309 -7.66 16.74 12.04
CA ILE A 309 -6.27 16.54 11.63
C ILE A 309 -6.19 15.68 10.38
N LEU A 310 -6.92 14.56 10.34
CA LEU A 310 -6.96 13.64 9.20
C LEU A 310 -7.69 14.27 8.01
N ARG A 311 -8.94 14.72 8.18
CA ARG A 311 -9.82 15.16 7.09
C ARG A 311 -9.36 16.42 6.38
N PHE A 312 -8.74 17.35 7.10
CA PHE A 312 -8.30 18.63 6.52
C PHE A 312 -6.78 18.69 6.36
N ASN A 313 -6.10 17.55 6.54
CA ASN A 313 -4.65 17.43 6.45
C ASN A 313 -3.96 18.53 7.25
N TYR A 314 -4.31 18.66 8.53
CA TYR A 314 -3.68 19.66 9.39
C TYR A 314 -2.23 19.29 9.65
N ARG A 315 -1.40 20.32 9.58
CA ARG A 315 0.00 20.28 10.00
C ARG A 315 0.11 20.86 11.40
N LEU A 316 0.69 20.08 12.30
CA LEU A 316 1.04 20.47 13.66
C LEU A 316 2.51 20.88 13.64
N ARG A 317 2.79 22.18 13.73
CA ARG A 317 4.17 22.69 13.78
C ARG A 317 4.52 23.15 15.19
N PHE A 318 5.71 22.79 15.63
CA PHE A 318 6.30 23.21 16.90
C PHE A 318 7.64 23.89 16.61
N ASN A 319 7.71 25.20 16.82
CA ASN A 319 8.94 25.98 16.70
C ASN A 319 9.78 25.78 17.97
N LEU A 320 11.09 25.58 17.80
CA LEU A 320 12.01 25.14 18.84
C LEU A 320 13.11 26.17 19.10
N SER A 321 13.48 26.31 20.37
CA SER A 321 14.75 26.89 20.82
C SER A 321 15.44 25.86 21.72
N GLY A 322 16.42 25.15 21.15
CA GLY A 322 16.96 23.94 21.77
C GLY A 322 15.88 22.86 21.88
N ILE A 323 15.57 22.44 23.11
CA ILE A 323 14.50 21.47 23.39
C ILE A 323 13.18 22.13 23.82
N ILE A 324 13.12 23.46 23.91
CA ILE A 324 11.94 24.19 24.38
C ILE A 324 11.11 24.66 23.19
N ILE A 325 9.80 24.48 23.28
CA ILE A 325 8.84 24.95 22.29
C ILE A 325 8.59 26.42 22.54
N ILE A 326 8.91 27.27 21.56
CA ILE A 326 8.68 28.72 21.66
C ILE A 326 7.32 29.13 21.10
N GLU A 327 6.80 28.36 20.14
CA GLU A 327 5.52 28.59 19.50
C GLU A 327 5.00 27.28 18.91
N SER A 328 3.69 27.11 18.88
CA SER A 328 3.03 25.97 18.22
C SER A 328 1.82 26.43 17.45
N TRP A 329 1.57 25.84 16.28
CA TRP A 329 0.39 26.13 15.48
C TRP A 329 -0.15 24.91 14.75
N ALA A 330 -1.43 25.00 14.36
CA ALA A 330 -2.11 24.04 13.51
C ALA A 330 -2.65 24.76 12.28
N ARG A 331 -2.30 24.29 11.07
CA ARG A 331 -2.79 24.87 9.80
C ARG A 331 -3.27 23.77 8.87
N SER A 332 -4.41 23.97 8.20
CA SER A 332 -4.86 23.06 7.16
C SER A 332 -4.01 23.22 5.90
N GLY A 333 -3.92 22.16 5.09
CA GLY A 333 -3.34 22.24 3.75
C GLY A 333 -4.02 23.29 2.85
N SER A 334 -5.28 23.61 3.11
CA SER A 334 -6.10 24.62 2.39
C SER A 334 -5.97 26.05 2.92
N GLY A 335 -5.08 26.30 3.90
CA GLY A 335 -4.79 27.65 4.40
C GLY A 335 -5.73 28.16 5.50
N GLY A 336 -6.65 27.33 5.99
CA GLY A 336 -7.50 27.62 7.15
C GLY A 336 -6.85 27.27 8.48
N THR A 337 -7.25 27.97 9.53
CA THR A 337 -6.77 27.74 10.90
C THR A 337 -7.93 27.29 11.78
N TRP A 338 -7.76 26.19 12.50
CA TRP A 338 -8.74 25.76 13.50
C TRP A 338 -8.38 26.41 14.83
N ILE A 339 -9.06 27.52 15.12
CA ILE A 339 -8.77 28.39 16.26
C ILE A 339 -8.71 27.59 17.57
N ASP A 340 -9.57 26.59 17.76
CA ASP A 340 -9.62 25.82 18.99
C ASP A 340 -8.47 24.81 19.14
N LEU A 341 -8.05 24.16 18.06
CA LEU A 341 -6.87 23.29 18.06
C LEU A 341 -5.60 24.12 18.26
N GLU A 342 -5.49 25.26 17.58
CA GLU A 342 -4.35 26.15 17.77
C GLU A 342 -4.27 26.68 19.20
N LYS A 343 -5.39 27.19 19.75
CA LYS A 343 -5.46 27.62 21.16
C LYS A 343 -5.07 26.50 22.11
N TYR A 344 -5.54 25.29 21.85
CA TYR A 344 -5.18 24.12 22.63
C TYR A 344 -3.66 23.88 22.57
N LEU A 345 -3.07 23.79 21.37
CA LEU A 345 -1.64 23.54 21.21
C LEU A 345 -0.80 24.59 21.94
N ARG A 346 -1.14 25.86 21.75
CA ARG A 346 -0.46 26.98 22.42
C ARG A 346 -0.51 26.83 23.93
N LYS A 347 -1.71 26.64 24.49
CA LYS A 347 -1.91 26.47 25.94
C LYS A 347 -1.21 25.22 26.48
N SER A 348 -1.21 24.13 25.73
CA SER A 348 -0.73 22.83 26.19
C SER A 348 0.77 22.62 25.98
N PHE A 349 1.42 23.33 25.04
CA PHE A 349 2.80 23.04 24.65
C PHE A 349 3.73 24.25 24.57
N GLU A 350 3.25 25.50 24.52
CA GLU A 350 4.18 26.63 24.56
C GLU A 350 5.00 26.62 25.86
N ARG A 351 6.30 26.86 25.72
CA ARG A 351 7.31 26.83 26.80
C ARG A 351 7.51 25.46 27.44
N LYS A 352 6.92 24.39 26.90
CA LYS A 352 7.19 23.01 27.30
C LYS A 352 8.35 22.42 26.52
N SER A 353 8.81 21.25 26.94
CA SER A 353 9.85 20.51 26.23
C SER A 353 9.25 19.80 25.00
N ILE A 354 10.07 19.60 23.97
CA ILE A 354 9.76 18.68 22.88
C ILE A 354 9.46 17.26 23.41
N ALA A 355 10.03 16.88 24.56
CA ALA A 355 9.70 15.64 25.24
C ALA A 355 8.20 15.51 25.58
N ASP A 356 7.58 16.61 26.02
CA ASP A 356 6.15 16.64 26.39
C ASP A 356 5.28 16.45 25.14
N VAL A 357 5.64 17.10 24.03
CA VAL A 357 4.95 16.92 22.74
C VAL A 357 5.09 15.48 22.25
N LEU A 358 6.30 14.93 22.24
CA LEU A 358 6.53 13.57 21.76
C LEU A 358 5.80 12.53 22.62
N TYR A 359 5.66 12.76 23.92
CA TYR A 359 4.87 11.90 24.79
C TYR A 359 3.39 11.90 24.40
N VAL A 360 2.82 13.08 24.13
CA VAL A 360 1.42 13.19 23.70
C VAL A 360 1.22 12.63 22.30
N LEU A 361 2.13 12.87 21.35
CA LEU A 361 1.97 12.42 19.96
C LEU A 361 2.30 10.94 19.74
N ALA A 362 3.10 10.32 20.61
CA ALA A 362 3.61 8.96 20.38
C ALA A 362 2.54 7.90 20.09
N PRO A 363 1.38 7.83 20.77
CA PRO A 363 0.34 6.85 20.43
C PRO A 363 -0.19 7.00 19.00
N ALA A 364 -0.35 8.22 18.51
CA ALA A 364 -0.84 8.50 17.16
C ALA A 364 0.25 8.28 16.09
N LEU A 365 1.51 8.60 16.41
CA LEU A 365 2.67 8.23 15.58
C LEU A 365 2.81 6.72 15.47
N PHE A 366 2.62 6.00 16.58
CA PHE A 366 2.69 4.54 16.64
C PHE A 366 1.59 3.86 15.84
N LEU A 367 0.37 4.39 15.87
CA LEU A 367 -0.71 3.88 15.02
C LEU A 367 -0.59 4.34 13.56
N GLY A 368 0.41 5.17 13.25
CA GLY A 368 0.65 5.75 11.92
C GLY A 368 -0.51 6.61 11.42
N VAL A 369 -1.30 7.21 12.31
CA VAL A 369 -2.30 8.21 11.92
C VAL A 369 -1.68 9.60 11.82
N LEU A 370 -0.53 9.81 12.48
CA LEU A 370 0.33 10.97 12.32
C LEU A 370 1.68 10.53 11.75
N VAL A 371 2.28 11.40 10.94
CA VAL A 371 3.64 11.24 10.43
C VAL A 371 4.42 12.53 10.59
N LEU A 372 5.74 12.37 10.68
CA LEU A 372 6.68 13.48 10.62
C LEU A 372 6.76 13.98 9.18
N LYS A 373 6.47 15.26 8.98
CA LYS A 373 6.45 15.92 7.66
C LYS A 373 7.76 16.61 7.35
N GLU A 374 8.21 17.45 8.27
CA GLU A 374 9.37 18.30 8.05
C GLU A 374 10.13 18.54 9.36
N ILE A 375 11.46 18.55 9.26
CA ILE A 375 12.34 18.92 10.34
C ILE A 375 13.27 20.02 9.84
N LYS A 376 13.36 21.10 10.61
CA LYS A 376 14.37 22.15 10.47
C LYS A 376 15.02 22.41 11.83
N PRO A 377 16.21 23.04 11.87
CA PRO A 377 16.84 23.41 13.14
C PRO A 377 15.93 24.20 14.08
N SER A 378 14.98 24.96 13.53
CA SER A 378 14.07 25.82 14.27
C SER A 378 12.66 25.26 14.46
N TYR A 379 12.30 24.10 13.86
CA TYR A 379 10.97 23.53 14.07
C TYR A 379 10.86 22.04 13.66
N ILE A 380 9.82 21.41 14.18
CA ILE A 380 9.35 20.10 13.77
C ILE A 380 7.87 20.17 13.37
N GLU A 381 7.50 19.48 12.29
CA GLU A 381 6.14 19.47 11.74
C GLU A 381 5.63 18.05 11.56
N PHE A 382 4.40 17.80 12.00
CA PHE A 382 3.68 16.54 11.83
C PHE A 382 2.42 16.76 11.00
N GLU A 383 2.00 15.77 10.23
CA GLU A 383 0.74 15.80 9.48
C GLU A 383 -0.06 14.50 9.67
N GLY A 384 -1.38 14.59 9.47
CA GLY A 384 -2.25 13.42 9.42
C GLY A 384 -2.04 12.61 8.15
N ILE A 385 -2.16 11.29 8.25
CA ILE A 385 -2.27 10.43 7.07
C ILE A 385 -3.73 10.47 6.57
N GLU A 386 -3.97 11.13 5.43
CA GLU A 386 -5.24 11.08 4.69
C GLU A 386 -5.27 9.91 3.72
#